data_AF-A0A8J4WAP3-F1
#
_entry.id   AF-A0A8J4WAP3-F1
#
_cell.length_a   1.000
_cell.length_b   1.000
_cell.length_c   1.000
_cell.angle_alpha   90.00
_cell.angle_beta   90.00
_cell.angle_gamma   90.00
#
_symmetry.space_group_name_H-M   'P 1'
#
loop_
_entity.id
_entity.type
_entity.pdbx_description
1 polymer ?
#
loop_
_entity_poly.entity_id
_entity_poly.type
_entity_poly.pdbx_seq_one_letter_code
_entity_poly.pdbx_strand_id
1 'polypeptide(L)'
;MAEFQAIILAGGRGIHNTETADALREVADKIKRDFIVLAGDLVTDVVLHNVADFHRINDASVTMLLKQEETARKAKGEKPRRDKDMTDCIALVEGQRDEENRVVLVSQAVHMNEDLYVAKSLLKRRSNFVLHSDLYDAHFYIFSHWVLDLLQEKKYIVSIKADLVPHLVRRQFRGADALPKSVREKATCKQELAASLSLAEEKHDPEDLVRCFAYVLPKNAYCERADTIPAYKAMDEEVGSLLRIKRSSSISQ
;
A
#
# COMPACT_ATOMS: atom_id res chain seq x y z
N MET A 1 -23.21 6.94 -3.17
CA MET A 1 -21.82 7.44 -3.32
C MET A 1 -21.14 7.29 -1.98
N ALA A 2 -20.16 6.38 -1.86
CA ALA A 2 -19.45 6.19 -0.60
C ALA A 2 -18.32 7.22 -0.49
N GLU A 3 -18.35 8.03 0.56
CA GLU A 3 -17.32 9.03 0.86
C GLU A 3 -16.16 8.31 1.58
N PHE A 4 -15.00 8.22 0.94
CA PHE A 4 -13.74 7.98 1.64
C PHE A 4 -13.25 9.30 2.22
N GLN A 5 -12.75 9.27 3.46
CA GLN A 5 -12.01 10.40 4.00
C GLN A 5 -10.56 10.27 3.56
N ALA A 6 -10.10 11.24 2.76
CA ALA A 6 -8.70 11.32 2.34
C ALA A 6 -7.88 12.05 3.40
N ILE A 7 -6.76 11.45 3.79
CA ILE A 7 -5.81 11.97 4.77
C ILE A 7 -4.49 12.15 4.04
N ILE A 8 -4.05 13.40 3.98
CA ILE A 8 -2.74 13.76 3.45
C ILE A 8 -1.79 13.79 4.63
N LEU A 9 -0.87 12.82 4.66
CA LEU A 9 0.25 12.86 5.59
C LEU A 9 1.39 13.63 4.92
N ALA A 10 1.44 14.93 5.20
CA ALA A 10 2.60 15.75 4.86
C ALA A 10 3.66 15.57 5.94
N GLY A 11 4.86 15.12 5.56
CA GLY A 11 6.02 15.08 6.46
C GLY A 11 6.40 16.48 6.92
N GLY A 12 5.78 16.95 7.99
CA GLY A 12 6.11 18.22 8.60
C GLY A 12 7.45 18.11 9.31
N ARG A 13 8.40 18.99 8.98
CA ARG A 13 9.51 19.36 9.88
C ARG A 13 8.92 20.11 11.10
N GLY A 14 8.16 19.41 11.93
CA GLY A 14 7.63 19.89 13.20
C GLY A 14 8.57 19.51 14.35
N ILE A 15 8.47 20.23 15.46
CA ILE A 15 9.30 20.08 16.67
C ILE A 15 9.09 18.72 17.37
N HIS A 16 8.05 17.97 16.98
CA HIS A 16 7.82 16.59 17.39
C HIS A 16 8.12 15.66 16.21
N ASN A 17 9.00 14.67 16.41
CA ASN A 17 9.19 13.54 15.49
C ASN A 17 7.94 12.64 15.51
N THR A 18 6.82 13.14 15.01
CA THR A 18 5.56 12.40 14.90
C THR A 18 5.63 11.54 13.64
N GLU A 19 5.70 10.23 13.81
CA GLU A 19 5.70 9.29 12.69
C GLU A 19 4.30 9.16 12.06
N THR A 20 4.23 8.56 10.87
CA THR A 20 2.99 8.53 10.06
C THR A 20 1.80 7.87 10.76
N ALA A 21 2.02 6.83 11.58
CA ALA A 21 0.94 6.19 12.32
C ALA A 21 0.51 7.01 13.55
N ASP A 22 1.44 7.73 14.18
CA ASP A 22 1.11 8.64 15.29
C ASP A 22 0.24 9.80 14.81
N ALA A 23 0.59 10.40 13.67
CA ALA A 23 -0.24 11.42 13.04
C ALA A 23 -1.66 10.92 12.75
N LEU A 24 -1.79 9.66 12.30
CA LEU A 24 -3.10 9.04 12.06
C LEU A 24 -3.90 8.81 13.35
N ARG A 25 -3.23 8.52 14.48
CA ARG A 25 -3.89 8.40 15.80
C ARG A 25 -4.43 9.73 16.29
N GLU A 26 -3.72 10.83 16.06
CA GLU A 26 -4.15 12.17 16.50
C GLU A 26 -5.45 12.61 15.83
N VAL A 27 -5.71 12.17 14.61
CA VAL A 27 -6.92 12.49 13.85
C VAL A 27 -7.95 11.37 13.84
N ALA A 28 -7.74 10.31 14.63
CA ALA A 28 -8.58 9.11 14.62
C ALA A 28 -10.04 9.40 14.99
N ASP A 29 -10.28 10.38 15.85
CA ASP A 29 -11.62 10.82 16.25
C ASP A 29 -12.45 11.37 15.08
N LYS A 30 -11.80 11.92 14.05
CA LYS A 30 -12.43 12.51 12.86
C LYS A 30 -12.72 11.48 11.77
N ILE A 31 -12.13 10.29 11.86
CA ILE A 31 -12.23 9.25 10.84
C ILE A 31 -13.37 8.29 11.20
N LYS A 32 -14.43 8.31 10.39
CA LYS A 32 -15.67 7.54 10.66
C LYS A 32 -15.94 6.42 9.67
N ARG A 33 -15.17 6.36 8.59
CA ARG A 33 -15.32 5.38 7.51
C ARG A 33 -13.95 4.86 7.09
N ASP A 34 -13.96 3.94 6.13
CA ASP A 34 -12.75 3.54 5.43
C ASP A 34 -12.05 4.81 4.91
N PHE A 35 -10.72 4.82 4.99
CA PHE A 35 -9.93 6.03 4.79
C PHE A 35 -8.77 5.78 3.86
N ILE A 36 -8.36 6.85 3.18
CA ILE A 36 -7.23 6.83 2.25
C ILE A 36 -6.10 7.61 2.90
N VAL A 37 -4.91 7.02 2.92
CA VAL A 37 -3.67 7.68 3.30
C VAL A 37 -2.87 7.90 2.03
N LEU A 38 -2.50 9.15 1.76
CA LEU A 38 -1.60 9.49 0.66
C LEU A 38 -0.43 10.35 1.15
N ALA A 39 0.74 10.13 0.55
CA ALA A 39 1.88 11.01 0.73
C ALA A 39 1.65 12.35 0.02
N GLY A 40 2.03 13.46 0.67
CA GLY A 40 1.85 14.81 0.12
C GLY A 40 2.74 15.15 -1.08
N ASP A 41 3.71 14.30 -1.41
CA ASP A 41 4.66 14.45 -2.52
C ASP A 41 4.37 13.49 -3.69
N LEU A 42 3.23 12.82 -3.67
CA LEU A 42 2.80 11.88 -4.71
C LEU A 42 2.17 12.61 -5.89
N VAL A 43 2.67 12.31 -7.10
CA VAL A 43 2.09 12.74 -8.37
C VAL A 43 1.69 11.50 -9.15
N THR A 44 0.40 11.39 -9.48
CA THR A 44 -0.12 10.26 -10.25
C THR A 44 -1.30 10.66 -11.12
N ASP A 45 -1.43 10.03 -12.30
CA ASP A 45 -2.57 10.17 -13.21
C ASP A 45 -3.62 9.05 -13.05
N VAL A 46 -3.42 8.20 -12.05
CA VAL A 46 -4.23 7.01 -11.82
C VAL A 46 -5.63 7.39 -11.38
N VAL A 47 -6.62 6.72 -11.97
CA VAL A 47 -8.00 6.94 -11.56
C VAL A 47 -8.28 6.22 -10.26
N LEU A 48 -8.31 6.98 -9.17
CA LEU A 48 -8.45 6.47 -7.80
C LEU A 48 -9.72 5.64 -7.56
N HIS A 49 -10.76 5.82 -8.39
CA HIS A 49 -11.96 4.98 -8.30
C HIS A 49 -11.63 3.50 -8.55
N ASN A 50 -10.71 3.18 -9.46
CA ASN A 50 -10.32 1.80 -9.73
C ASN A 50 -9.64 1.16 -8.51
N VAL A 51 -8.78 1.91 -7.83
CA VAL A 51 -8.10 1.44 -6.61
C VAL A 51 -9.11 1.24 -5.48
N ALA A 52 -10.06 2.16 -5.34
CA ALA A 52 -11.15 2.06 -4.38
C ALA A 52 -12.11 0.89 -4.66
N ASP A 53 -12.47 0.66 -5.92
CA ASP A 53 -13.33 -0.46 -6.30
C ASP A 53 -12.61 -1.79 -6.11
N PHE A 54 -11.32 -1.85 -6.44
CA PHE A 54 -10.48 -3.01 -6.13
C PHE A 54 -10.40 -3.30 -4.62
N HIS A 55 -10.29 -2.26 -3.77
CA HIS A 55 -10.34 -2.42 -2.32
C HIS A 55 -11.66 -3.03 -1.85
N ARG A 56 -12.79 -2.58 -2.41
CA ARG A 56 -14.14 -3.03 -2.04
C ARG A 56 -14.45 -4.44 -2.53
N ILE A 57 -14.10 -4.76 -3.78
CA ILE A 57 -14.35 -6.07 -4.39
C ILE A 57 -13.69 -7.16 -3.54
N ASN A 58 -12.44 -6.92 -3.13
CA ASN A 58 -11.67 -7.88 -2.35
C ASN A 58 -11.97 -7.87 -0.84
N ASP A 59 -12.84 -6.97 -0.37
CA ASP A 59 -13.06 -6.67 1.06
C ASP A 59 -11.73 -6.50 1.82
N ALA A 60 -10.85 -5.67 1.27
CA ALA A 60 -9.48 -5.56 1.75
C ALA A 60 -9.39 -4.78 3.07
N SER A 61 -8.55 -5.25 3.97
CA SER A 61 -8.15 -4.48 5.16
C SER A 61 -7.19 -3.36 4.78
N VAL A 62 -6.30 -3.64 3.83
CA VAL A 62 -5.40 -2.65 3.22
C VAL A 62 -5.25 -2.93 1.73
N THR A 63 -5.29 -1.86 0.94
CA THR A 63 -4.89 -1.86 -0.47
C THR A 63 -3.77 -0.86 -0.66
N MET A 64 -2.59 -1.33 -1.09
CA MET A 64 -1.43 -0.49 -1.39
C MET A 64 -1.29 -0.25 -2.88
N LEU A 65 -0.93 0.97 -3.29
CA LEU A 65 -0.68 1.32 -4.68
C LEU A 65 0.79 1.07 -5.02
N LEU A 66 1.05 0.12 -5.92
CA LEU A 66 2.40 -0.21 -6.35
C LEU A 66 2.58 0.11 -7.83
N LYS A 67 3.74 0.67 -8.20
CA LYS A 67 4.15 0.85 -9.60
C LYS A 67 5.25 -0.15 -9.91
N GLN A 68 5.11 -0.88 -11.00
CA GLN A 68 6.22 -1.68 -11.51
C GLN A 68 7.23 -0.77 -12.20
N GLU A 69 8.44 -0.68 -11.67
CA GLU A 69 9.56 0.00 -12.32
C GLU A 69 10.03 -0.84 -13.51
N GLU A 70 10.03 -0.24 -14.71
CA GLU A 70 10.58 -0.92 -15.86
C GLU A 70 12.10 -1.03 -15.74
N THR A 71 12.63 -2.26 -15.78
CA THR A 71 14.07 -2.52 -15.91
C THR A 71 14.63 -2.14 -17.29
N ALA A 72 13.82 -1.53 -18.17
CA ALA A 72 14.17 -1.25 -19.55
C ALA A 72 15.32 -0.23 -19.65
N ARG A 73 16.42 -0.70 -20.23
CA ARG A 73 17.58 0.01 -20.79
C ARG A 73 17.64 1.51 -20.47
N LYS A 74 18.02 1.85 -19.22
CA LYS A 74 18.47 3.20 -18.88
C LYS A 74 19.50 3.62 -19.93
N ALA A 75 19.28 4.78 -20.55
CA ALA A 75 20.29 5.35 -21.44
C ALA A 75 21.60 5.50 -20.65
N LYS A 76 22.72 5.22 -21.31
CA LYS A 76 24.05 5.21 -20.68
C LYS A 76 24.34 6.60 -20.08
N GLY A 77 24.19 6.75 -18.75
CA GLY A 77 24.42 8.00 -18.02
C GLY A 77 23.27 8.49 -17.12
N GLU A 78 22.10 7.85 -17.16
CA GLU A 78 20.95 8.26 -16.34
C GLU A 78 21.12 7.79 -14.88
N LYS A 79 21.16 8.74 -13.93
CA LYS A 79 21.24 8.41 -12.50
C LYS A 79 19.95 7.70 -12.08
N PRO A 80 20.04 6.60 -11.30
CA PRO A 80 18.85 5.94 -10.80
C PRO A 80 18.03 6.91 -9.93
N ARG A 81 16.69 6.87 -10.06
CA ARG A 81 15.77 7.70 -9.26
C ARG A 81 15.86 7.37 -7.77
N ARG A 82 16.15 6.11 -7.47
CA ARG A 82 16.33 5.53 -6.14
C ARG A 82 17.47 4.52 -6.17
N ASP A 83 18.17 4.39 -5.05
CA ASP A 83 19.24 3.41 -4.92
C ASP A 83 18.67 2.00 -4.89
N LYS A 84 19.28 1.09 -5.66
CA LYS A 84 18.84 -0.32 -5.76
C LYS A 84 18.94 -1.06 -4.42
N ASP A 85 19.85 -0.62 -3.56
CA ASP A 85 20.05 -1.16 -2.22
C ASP A 85 18.94 -0.73 -1.24
N MET A 86 17.99 0.12 -1.67
CA MET A 86 16.83 0.55 -0.90
C MET A 86 15.50 0.01 -1.47
N THR A 87 15.53 -0.94 -2.40
CA THR A 87 14.30 -1.47 -3.02
C THR A 87 13.68 -2.60 -2.19
N ASP A 88 12.44 -2.39 -1.75
CA ASP A 88 11.69 -3.37 -0.97
C ASP A 88 11.35 -4.60 -1.83
N CYS A 89 11.29 -5.77 -1.18
CA CYS A 89 10.85 -7.01 -1.80
C CYS A 89 9.40 -7.33 -1.38
N ILE A 90 8.51 -7.49 -2.36
CA ILE A 90 7.08 -7.73 -2.15
C ILE A 90 6.69 -9.05 -2.81
N ALA A 91 6.06 -9.94 -2.05
CA ALA A 91 5.51 -11.19 -2.60
C ALA A 91 4.02 -11.04 -2.91
N LEU A 92 3.64 -11.27 -4.16
CA LEU A 92 2.25 -11.21 -4.63
C LEU A 92 1.76 -12.59 -5.07
N VAL A 93 0.53 -12.94 -4.74
CA VAL A 93 -0.13 -14.11 -5.32
C VAL A 93 -0.49 -13.82 -6.77
N GLU A 94 -0.13 -14.73 -7.67
CA GLU A 94 -0.47 -14.68 -9.10
C GLU A 94 -1.22 -15.95 -9.52
N GLY A 95 -2.19 -15.79 -10.41
CA GLY A 95 -2.90 -16.91 -11.03
C GLY A 95 -4.02 -17.50 -10.19
N GLN A 96 -4.50 -16.78 -9.17
CA GLN A 96 -5.67 -17.16 -8.37
C GLN A 96 -6.69 -16.02 -8.40
N ARG A 97 -7.84 -16.24 -9.05
CA ARG A 97 -8.83 -15.17 -9.30
C ARG A 97 -9.23 -14.39 -8.05
N ASP A 98 -9.46 -15.09 -6.94
CA ASP A 98 -9.99 -14.48 -5.71
C ASP A 98 -8.90 -13.90 -4.80
N GLU A 99 -7.62 -14.13 -5.14
CA GLU A 99 -6.46 -13.68 -4.37
C GLU A 99 -5.42 -12.99 -5.23
N GLU A 100 -5.78 -12.58 -6.45
CA GLU A 100 -4.86 -11.95 -7.38
C GLU A 100 -4.30 -10.67 -6.76
N ASN A 101 -2.98 -10.53 -6.76
CA ASN A 101 -2.25 -9.45 -6.11
C ASN A 101 -2.43 -9.39 -4.59
N ARG A 102 -2.82 -10.50 -3.94
CA ARG A 102 -2.77 -10.60 -2.48
C ARG A 102 -1.32 -10.55 -2.01
N VAL A 103 -1.01 -9.66 -1.08
CA VAL A 103 0.34 -9.44 -0.56
C VAL A 103 0.63 -10.49 0.49
N VAL A 104 1.61 -11.36 0.26
CA VAL A 104 1.94 -12.49 1.14
C VAL A 104 3.11 -12.16 2.07
N LEU A 105 4.06 -11.35 1.58
CA LEU A 105 5.26 -10.94 2.28
C LEU A 105 5.63 -9.53 1.85
N VAL A 106 6.05 -8.72 2.82
CA VAL A 106 6.71 -7.43 2.58
C VAL A 106 8.02 -7.48 3.36
N SER A 107 9.13 -7.38 2.65
CA SER A 107 10.47 -7.31 3.21
C SER A 107 11.10 -5.99 2.80
N GLN A 108 11.45 -5.17 3.79
CA GLN A 108 12.00 -3.86 3.53
C GLN A 108 13.50 -3.94 3.36
N ALA A 109 14.03 -3.23 2.37
CA ALA A 109 15.47 -3.27 2.08
C ALA A 109 16.34 -2.91 3.30
N VAL A 110 15.89 -1.95 4.11
CA VAL A 110 16.57 -1.49 5.33
C VAL A 110 16.71 -2.60 6.39
N HIS A 111 15.86 -3.61 6.34
CA HIS A 111 15.86 -4.75 7.26
C HIS A 111 16.30 -6.06 6.60
N MET A 112 16.64 -6.04 5.32
CA MET A 112 17.14 -7.20 4.60
C MET A 112 18.65 -7.33 4.85
N ASN A 113 19.03 -8.48 5.42
CA ASN A 113 20.41 -8.94 5.40
C ASN A 113 20.69 -9.63 4.04
N GLU A 114 21.81 -10.33 3.91
CA GLU A 114 22.14 -11.13 2.72
C GLU A 114 21.07 -12.19 2.38
N ASP A 115 20.29 -12.64 3.37
CA ASP A 115 19.25 -13.67 3.23
C ASP A 115 17.82 -13.12 3.37
N LEU A 116 16.92 -13.57 2.48
CA LEU A 116 15.47 -13.41 2.64
C LEU A 116 14.86 -14.65 3.33
N TYR A 117 14.23 -14.44 4.49
CA TYR A 117 13.58 -15.53 5.22
C TYR A 117 12.09 -15.63 4.90
N VAL A 118 11.66 -16.80 4.41
CA VAL A 118 10.26 -17.15 4.19
C VAL A 118 9.84 -18.27 5.14
N ALA A 119 8.79 -18.04 5.93
CA ALA A 119 8.31 -19.04 6.88
C ALA A 119 7.71 -20.26 6.14
N LYS A 120 8.13 -21.47 6.49
CA LYS A 120 7.56 -22.71 5.92
C LYS A 120 6.05 -22.82 6.14
N SER A 121 5.53 -22.27 7.25
CA SER A 121 4.09 -22.21 7.52
C SER A 121 3.32 -21.35 6.50
N LEU A 122 3.97 -20.33 5.94
CA LEU A 122 3.41 -19.50 4.87
C LEU A 122 3.31 -20.30 3.58
N LEU A 123 4.39 -20.98 3.19
CA LEU A 123 4.44 -21.83 2.00
C LEU A 123 3.44 -23.00 2.04
N LYS A 124 3.14 -23.51 3.23
CA LYS A 124 2.10 -24.54 3.43
C LYS A 124 0.68 -24.01 3.19
N ARG A 125 0.43 -22.74 3.48
CA ARG A 125 -0.90 -22.11 3.33
C ARG A 125 -1.08 -21.51 1.94
N ARG A 126 -0.03 -20.89 1.40
CA ARG A 126 0.02 -20.29 0.06
C ARG A 126 1.31 -20.74 -0.61
N SER A 127 1.20 -21.68 -1.53
CA SER A 127 2.36 -22.27 -2.22
C SER A 127 2.75 -21.55 -3.50
N ASN A 128 1.89 -20.66 -4.01
CA ASN A 128 2.11 -19.95 -5.27
C ASN A 128 2.09 -18.44 -5.02
N PHE A 129 3.26 -17.81 -5.13
CA PHE A 129 3.42 -16.36 -5.15
C PHE A 129 4.73 -16.01 -5.84
N VAL A 130 4.79 -14.80 -6.41
CA VAL A 130 5.95 -14.25 -7.10
C VAL A 130 6.59 -13.19 -6.23
N LEU A 131 7.92 -13.24 -6.14
CA LEU A 131 8.71 -12.23 -5.45
C LEU A 131 9.09 -11.13 -6.44
N HIS A 132 8.69 -9.91 -6.12
CA HIS A 132 9.01 -8.72 -6.88
C HIS A 132 10.04 -7.89 -6.14
N SER A 133 11.07 -7.45 -6.86
CA SER A 133 12.05 -6.45 -6.45
C SER A 133 12.02 -5.21 -7.35
N ASP A 134 11.02 -5.15 -8.23
CA ASP A 134 10.78 -4.11 -9.22
C ASP A 134 9.50 -3.31 -8.90
N LEU A 135 8.88 -3.54 -7.73
CA LEU A 135 7.70 -2.81 -7.30
C LEU A 135 8.08 -1.63 -6.41
N TYR A 136 7.66 -0.45 -6.84
CA TYR A 136 7.77 0.80 -6.12
C TYR A 136 6.50 1.11 -5.35
N ASP A 137 6.64 1.40 -4.05
CA ASP A 137 5.54 1.82 -3.17
C ASP A 137 5.26 3.32 -3.28
N ALA A 138 4.08 3.68 -3.79
CA ALA A 138 3.66 5.05 -3.97
C ALA A 138 3.22 5.75 -2.68
N HIS A 139 3.27 5.08 -1.53
CA HIS A 139 2.74 5.57 -0.24
C HIS A 139 1.28 6.02 -0.33
N PHE A 140 0.50 5.32 -1.15
CA PHE A 140 -0.93 5.45 -1.25
C PHE A 140 -1.56 4.16 -0.73
N TYR A 141 -2.35 4.29 0.32
CA TYR A 141 -3.00 3.16 0.99
C TYR A 141 -4.48 3.45 1.19
N ILE A 142 -5.32 2.45 0.97
CA ILE A 142 -6.72 2.46 1.39
C ILE A 142 -6.84 1.47 2.55
N PHE A 143 -7.38 1.92 3.67
CA PHE A 143 -7.58 1.10 4.86
C PHE A 143 -9.07 0.97 5.20
N SER A 144 -9.44 -0.24 5.62
CA SER A 144 -10.71 -0.45 6.29
C SER A 144 -10.73 0.28 7.64
N HIS A 145 -11.89 0.82 8.02
CA HIS A 145 -12.04 1.64 9.23
C HIS A 145 -11.52 0.95 10.51
N TRP A 146 -11.77 -0.36 10.66
CA TRP A 146 -11.35 -1.12 11.84
C TRP A 146 -9.83 -1.10 12.08
N VAL A 147 -9.02 -0.88 11.03
CA VAL A 147 -7.55 -0.78 11.15
C VAL A 147 -7.16 0.40 12.05
N LEU A 148 -7.98 1.44 12.12
CA LEU A 148 -7.81 2.56 13.04
C LEU A 148 -7.91 2.12 14.49
N ASP A 149 -8.88 1.25 14.82
CA ASP A 149 -9.03 0.70 16.18
C ASP A 149 -7.81 -0.16 16.55
N LEU A 150 -7.31 -0.96 15.59
CA LEU A 150 -6.07 -1.72 15.77
C LEU A 150 -4.88 -0.79 16.10
N LEU A 151 -4.77 0.35 15.41
CA LEU A 151 -3.71 1.33 15.66
C LEU A 151 -3.79 2.00 17.04
N GLN A 152 -5.01 2.22 17.55
CA GLN A 152 -5.22 2.76 18.90
C GLN A 152 -4.77 1.77 19.99
N GLU A 153 -5.03 0.47 19.79
CA GLU A 153 -4.60 -0.57 20.73
C GLU A 153 -3.09 -0.85 20.65
N LYS A 154 -2.53 -0.85 19.44
CA LYS A 154 -1.12 -1.20 19.18
C LYS A 154 -0.25 0.04 19.06
N LYS A 155 0.04 0.67 20.21
CA LYS A 155 0.84 1.91 20.30
C LYS A 155 2.28 1.80 19.81
N TYR A 156 2.86 0.60 19.72
CA TYR A 156 4.22 0.41 19.22
C TYR A 156 4.36 0.59 17.69
N ILE A 157 3.24 0.64 16.94
CA ILE A 157 3.25 0.86 15.49
C ILE A 157 3.51 2.34 15.26
N VAL A 158 4.68 2.75 14.79
CA VAL A 158 4.99 4.18 14.60
C VAL A 158 4.88 4.57 13.13
N SER A 159 5.27 3.70 12.21
CA SER A 159 5.22 3.95 10.76
C SER A 159 4.18 3.09 10.05
N ILE A 160 3.42 3.69 9.13
CA ILE A 160 2.47 2.95 8.28
C ILE A 160 3.21 1.94 7.41
N LYS A 161 4.27 2.39 6.72
CA LYS A 161 5.05 1.55 5.81
C LYS A 161 5.90 0.52 6.57
N ALA A 162 6.62 0.93 7.61
CA ALA A 162 7.56 0.04 8.32
C ALA A 162 6.90 -0.91 9.32
N ASP A 163 5.84 -0.46 9.98
CA ASP A 163 5.22 -1.25 11.04
C ASP A 163 3.85 -1.77 10.62
N LEU A 164 2.91 -0.89 10.24
CA LEU A 164 1.51 -1.26 10.06
C LEU A 164 1.31 -2.26 8.93
N VAL A 165 1.84 -1.97 7.73
CA VAL A 165 1.68 -2.84 6.55
C VAL A 165 2.30 -4.22 6.80
N PRO A 166 3.59 -4.35 7.20
CA PRO A 166 4.17 -5.65 7.56
C PRO A 166 3.45 -6.34 8.72
N HIS A 167 2.86 -5.58 9.65
CA HIS A 167 2.08 -6.14 10.75
C HIS A 167 0.77 -6.79 10.27
N LEU A 168 0.03 -6.11 9.39
CA LEU A 168 -1.19 -6.65 8.79
C LEU A 168 -0.88 -7.88 7.93
N VAL A 169 0.15 -7.81 7.07
CA VAL A 169 0.55 -8.92 6.19
C VAL A 169 0.89 -10.18 6.99
N ARG A 170 1.63 -10.05 8.11
CA ARG A 170 1.97 -11.17 9.00
C ARG A 170 0.77 -11.78 9.74
N ARG A 171 -0.36 -11.08 9.82
CA ARG A 171 -1.58 -11.52 10.54
C ARG A 171 -2.60 -12.24 9.67
N GLN A 172 -2.58 -12.03 8.35
CA GLN A 172 -3.51 -12.67 7.41
C GLN A 172 -3.59 -14.19 7.58
N PHE A 173 -2.46 -14.82 7.89
CA PHE A 173 -2.35 -16.28 7.98
C PHE A 173 -2.26 -16.80 9.41
N ARG A 174 -2.91 -16.13 10.36
CA ARG A 174 -2.91 -16.53 11.78
C ARG A 174 -4.31 -16.85 12.34
N GLY A 175 -5.36 -16.71 11.53
CA GLY A 175 -6.75 -16.94 11.92
C GLY A 175 -7.34 -15.81 12.76
N ALA A 176 -8.59 -15.97 13.19
CA ALA A 176 -9.34 -14.92 13.89
C ALA A 176 -8.71 -14.52 15.24
N ASP A 177 -8.00 -15.43 15.89
CA ASP A 177 -7.28 -15.17 17.15
C ASP A 177 -6.05 -14.29 17.01
N ALA A 178 -5.63 -14.01 15.77
CA ALA A 178 -4.60 -13.02 15.53
C ALA A 178 -5.06 -11.64 16.00
N LEU A 179 -6.34 -11.28 15.83
CA LEU A 179 -6.86 -9.96 16.15
C LEU A 179 -7.38 -9.88 17.60
N PRO A 180 -7.21 -8.71 18.26
CA PRO A 180 -7.91 -8.41 19.52
C PRO A 180 -9.42 -8.60 19.38
N LYS A 181 -10.10 -9.07 20.43
CA LYS A 181 -11.54 -9.37 20.40
C LYS A 181 -12.39 -8.17 19.99
N SER A 182 -12.06 -6.99 20.52
CA SER A 182 -12.65 -5.68 20.20
C SER A 182 -12.61 -5.32 18.71
N VAL A 183 -11.53 -5.71 18.03
CA VAL A 183 -11.33 -5.42 16.60
C VAL A 183 -11.94 -6.51 15.73
N ARG A 184 -11.95 -7.76 16.20
CA ARG A 184 -12.45 -8.93 15.48
C ARG A 184 -13.88 -8.77 15.01
N GLU A 185 -14.76 -8.26 15.89
CA GLU A 185 -16.18 -8.04 15.59
C GLU A 185 -16.39 -7.00 14.49
N LYS A 186 -15.45 -6.06 14.33
CA LYS A 186 -15.49 -5.00 13.31
C LYS A 186 -14.75 -5.36 12.03
N ALA A 187 -13.90 -6.38 12.08
CA ALA A 187 -13.14 -6.90 10.95
C ALA A 187 -13.89 -8.03 10.21
N THR A 188 -15.16 -8.27 10.57
CA THR A 188 -16.03 -9.22 9.87
C THR A 188 -16.27 -8.77 8.43
N CYS A 189 -16.41 -9.76 7.55
CA CYS A 189 -16.56 -9.54 6.12
C CYS A 189 -17.82 -8.72 5.83
N LYS A 190 -17.67 -7.57 5.17
CA LYS A 190 -18.82 -6.70 4.81
C LYS A 190 -19.77 -7.40 3.83
N GLN A 191 -19.25 -8.38 3.10
CA GLN A 191 -19.96 -9.12 2.07
C GLN A 191 -20.58 -10.44 2.60
N GLU A 192 -20.41 -10.78 3.88
CA GLU A 192 -20.89 -12.05 4.46
C GLU A 192 -22.40 -12.26 4.24
N LEU A 193 -23.20 -11.23 4.50
CA LEU A 193 -24.65 -11.31 4.28
C LEU A 193 -24.99 -11.54 2.79
N ALA A 194 -24.31 -10.86 1.89
CA ALA A 194 -24.52 -11.02 0.45
C ALA A 194 -24.10 -12.43 -0.03
N ALA A 195 -22.98 -12.95 0.49
CA ALA A 195 -22.51 -14.30 0.20
C ALA A 195 -23.51 -15.35 0.71
N SER A 196 -24.05 -15.18 1.93
CA SER A 196 -25.03 -16.11 2.51
C SER A 196 -26.34 -16.21 1.71
N LEU A 197 -26.66 -15.18 0.92
CA LEU A 197 -27.85 -15.09 0.06
C LEU A 197 -27.55 -15.42 -1.41
N SER A 198 -26.29 -15.64 -1.77
CA SER A 198 -25.85 -15.91 -3.14
C SER A 198 -25.83 -17.41 -3.43
N LEU A 199 -26.20 -17.78 -4.66
CA LEU A 199 -26.09 -19.17 -5.16
C LEU A 199 -24.67 -19.53 -5.62
N ALA A 200 -23.78 -18.53 -5.72
CA ALA A 200 -22.38 -18.73 -6.08
C ALA A 200 -21.59 -19.21 -4.86
N GLU A 201 -20.78 -20.26 -5.02
CA GLU A 201 -19.81 -20.69 -4.00
C GLU A 201 -18.63 -19.71 -3.99
N GLU A 202 -18.77 -18.60 -3.28
CA GLU A 202 -17.62 -17.82 -2.86
C GLU A 202 -16.93 -18.56 -1.69
N LYS A 203 -15.72 -19.07 -1.92
CA LYS A 203 -14.90 -19.70 -0.87
C LYS A 203 -14.29 -18.63 0.04
N HIS A 204 -15.13 -17.88 0.73
CA HIS A 204 -14.67 -16.96 1.76
C HIS A 204 -14.35 -17.77 3.01
N ASP A 205 -13.06 -17.92 3.33
CA ASP A 205 -12.65 -18.51 4.60
C ASP A 205 -13.04 -17.54 5.74
N PRO A 206 -13.95 -17.91 6.65
CA PRO A 206 -14.40 -17.01 7.72
C PRO A 206 -13.28 -16.64 8.70
N GLU A 207 -12.18 -17.40 8.72
CA GLU A 207 -11.00 -17.09 9.52
C GLU A 207 -10.07 -16.06 8.85
N ASP A 208 -10.36 -15.68 7.60
CA ASP A 208 -9.58 -14.75 6.78
C ASP A 208 -9.98 -13.28 6.97
N LEU A 209 -9.86 -12.80 8.22
CA LEU A 209 -10.28 -11.45 8.61
C LEU A 209 -9.34 -10.33 8.12
N VAL A 210 -8.05 -10.65 7.89
CA VAL A 210 -7.05 -9.66 7.47
C VAL A 210 -6.65 -9.94 6.04
N ARG A 211 -6.93 -8.97 5.18
CA ARG A 211 -6.77 -9.05 3.73
C ARG A 211 -5.93 -7.89 3.23
N CYS A 212 -4.72 -8.18 2.78
CA CYS A 212 -3.78 -7.20 2.27
C CYS A 212 -3.61 -7.42 0.78
N PHE A 213 -3.92 -6.40 -0.01
CA PHE A 213 -3.80 -6.46 -1.46
C PHE A 213 -2.92 -5.34 -2.00
N ALA A 214 -2.29 -5.58 -3.13
CA ALA A 214 -1.58 -4.58 -3.90
C ALA A 214 -2.37 -4.28 -5.18
N TYR A 215 -2.59 -2.99 -5.45
CA TYR A 215 -3.03 -2.55 -6.77
C TYR A 215 -1.79 -2.19 -7.57
N VAL A 216 -1.39 -3.08 -8.48
CA VAL A 216 -0.26 -2.82 -9.39
C VAL A 216 -0.75 -1.95 -10.55
N LEU A 217 -0.11 -0.80 -10.72
CA LEU A 217 -0.46 0.14 -11.76
C LEU A 217 -0.19 -0.42 -13.16
N PRO A 218 -1.05 -0.11 -14.14
CA PRO A 218 -0.78 -0.46 -15.52
C PRO A 218 0.45 0.32 -16.01
N LYS A 219 1.23 -0.28 -16.91
CA LYS A 219 2.54 0.24 -17.34
C LYS A 219 2.50 1.65 -17.96
N ASN A 220 1.34 2.06 -18.45
CA ASN A 220 1.13 3.37 -19.06
C ASN A 220 0.75 4.47 -18.05
N ALA A 221 0.46 4.12 -16.79
CA ALA A 221 0.08 5.10 -15.79
C ALA A 221 1.30 5.77 -15.16
N TYR A 222 1.21 7.09 -15.01
CA TYR A 222 2.18 7.88 -14.27
C TYR A 222 1.94 7.77 -12.77
N CYS A 223 2.98 7.46 -12.02
CA CYS A 223 2.99 7.50 -10.57
C CYS A 223 4.42 7.66 -10.08
N GLU A 224 4.72 8.76 -9.39
CA GLU A 224 6.06 9.04 -8.89
C GLU A 224 5.95 9.92 -7.64
N ARG A 225 6.86 9.74 -6.67
CA ARG A 225 6.98 10.66 -5.53
C ARG A 225 8.18 11.57 -5.71
N ALA A 226 8.02 12.82 -5.30
CA ALA A 226 9.10 13.81 -5.27
C ALA A 226 9.94 13.70 -3.98
N ASP A 227 10.37 12.49 -3.64
CA ASP A 227 11.05 12.20 -2.35
C ASP A 227 12.58 12.30 -2.43
N THR A 228 13.14 12.17 -3.63
CA THR A 228 14.57 12.34 -3.88
C THR A 228 14.83 13.43 -4.93
N ILE A 229 16.00 14.07 -4.88
CA ILE A 229 16.39 15.08 -5.89
C ILE A 229 16.37 14.48 -7.31
N PRO A 230 16.89 13.27 -7.56
CA PRO A 230 16.77 12.63 -8.87
C PRO A 230 15.31 12.40 -9.29
N ALA A 231 14.45 11.93 -8.39
CA ALA A 231 13.03 11.71 -8.69
C ALA A 231 12.31 13.03 -9.02
N TYR A 232 12.56 14.10 -8.26
CA TYR A 232 12.00 15.41 -8.53
C TYR A 232 12.43 15.97 -9.90
N LYS A 233 13.71 15.85 -10.25
CA LYS A 233 14.20 16.30 -11.58
C LYS A 233 13.59 15.50 -12.72
N ALA A 234 13.52 14.18 -12.57
CA ALA A 234 12.86 13.32 -13.54
C ALA A 234 11.38 13.68 -13.69
N MET A 235 10.68 13.93 -12.57
CA MET A 235 9.29 14.35 -12.56
C MET A 235 9.10 15.70 -13.27
N ASP A 236 9.96 16.69 -13.04
CA ASP A 236 9.88 17.99 -13.73
C ASP A 236 10.04 17.86 -15.26
N GLU A 237 10.94 16.99 -15.71
CA GLU A 237 11.13 16.68 -17.14
C GLU A 237 9.92 15.94 -17.74
N GLU A 238 9.43 14.90 -17.05
CA GLU A 238 8.32 14.06 -17.50
C GLU A 238 7.00 14.84 -17.54
N VAL A 239 6.65 15.52 -16.45
CA VAL A 239 5.42 16.31 -16.36
C VAL A 239 5.46 17.47 -17.35
N GLY A 240 6.62 18.11 -17.51
CA GLY A 240 6.81 19.16 -18.53
C GLY A 240 6.56 18.65 -19.94
N SER A 241 6.99 17.42 -20.25
CA SER A 241 6.78 16.79 -21.56
C SER A 241 5.32 16.38 -21.81
N LEU A 242 4.64 15.85 -20.77
CA LEU A 242 3.27 15.33 -20.85
C LEU A 242 2.23 16.44 -20.93
N LEU A 243 2.39 17.51 -20.14
CA LEU A 243 1.38 18.57 -20.03
C LEU A 243 1.61 19.75 -20.99
N ARG A 244 2.67 19.71 -21.81
CA ARG A 244 3.07 20.82 -22.73
C ARG A 244 3.01 22.20 -22.05
N ILE A 245 3.35 22.26 -20.77
CA ILE A 245 3.34 23.52 -20.02
C ILE A 245 4.47 24.37 -20.60
N LYS A 246 4.13 25.49 -21.27
CA LYS A 246 5.12 26.48 -21.68
C LYS A 246 5.79 26.99 -20.41
N ARG A 247 7.03 26.57 -20.16
CA ARG A 247 7.86 27.15 -19.09
C ARG A 247 7.88 28.66 -19.32
N SER A 248 7.39 29.43 -18.35
CA SER A 248 7.63 30.87 -18.34
C SER A 248 9.13 31.05 -18.25
N SER A 249 9.73 31.66 -19.27
CA SER A 249 11.10 32.14 -19.20
C SER A 249 11.22 33.09 -18.00
N SER A 250 12.33 32.98 -17.26
CA SER A 250 12.78 33.76 -16.07
C SER A 250 12.47 33.07 -14.73
N ILE A 251 13.40 32.89 -13.80
CA ILE A 251 14.46 33.81 -13.37
C ILE A 251 15.79 33.09 -13.18
N SER A 252 16.77 33.46 -14.00
CA SER A 252 18.18 33.44 -13.65
C SER A 252 18.50 34.75 -12.92
N GLN A 253 18.76 34.68 -11.63
CA GLN A 253 19.67 35.57 -10.89
C GLN A 253 20.35 34.76 -9.79
#